data_AF-A0A7L2HH94-F1
#
_entry.id   AF-A0A7L2HH94-F1
#
_cell.length_a   1.000
_cell.length_b   1.000
_cell.length_c   1.000
_cell.angle_alpha   90.00
_cell.angle_beta   90.00
_cell.angle_gamma   90.00
#
_symmetry.space_group_name_H-M   'P 1'
#
loop_
_entity.id
_entity.type
_entity.pdbx_description
1 polymer ?
#
loop_
_entity_poly.entity_id
_entity_poly.type
_entity_poly.pdbx_seq_one_letter_code
_entity_poly.pdbx_strand_id
1 'polypeptide(L)'
;FPSTFLSNNNQSSSAPVQSVSTPSVLASASASLPSVSNSIVTSGISELKSTSGSRKARVLYDYDAANSSELSLLADEVITVYSIPGMDSDWLMGERGNQKGKVPITYLELLN
;
A
#
# COMPACT_ATOMS: atom_id res chain seq x y z
N PHE A 1 -14.80 57.04 -11.24
CA PHE A 1 -14.75 56.45 -12.59
C PHE A 1 -13.42 55.72 -12.78
N PRO A 2 -13.37 54.64 -13.59
CA PRO A 2 -12.75 53.33 -13.23
C PRO A 2 -11.37 53.11 -13.90
N SER A 3 -10.66 51.97 -13.79
CA SER A 3 -11.06 50.56 -13.57
C SER A 3 -9.98 49.77 -12.82
N THR A 4 -10.30 48.79 -11.96
CA THR A 4 -10.72 47.39 -12.20
C THR A 4 -9.59 46.47 -12.69
N PHE A 5 -9.31 45.47 -11.85
CA PHE A 5 -8.64 44.17 -12.05
C PHE A 5 -8.84 43.52 -13.44
N LEU A 6 -7.92 42.63 -13.86
CA LEU A 6 -8.16 41.17 -14.00
C LEU A 6 -7.14 40.45 -14.93
N SER A 7 -6.86 39.19 -14.57
CA SER A 7 -6.57 38.04 -15.45
C SER A 7 -5.41 38.09 -16.45
N ASN A 8 -4.32 37.38 -16.13
CA ASN A 8 -3.47 36.75 -17.14
C ASN A 8 -3.95 35.31 -17.40
N ASN A 9 -4.98 35.17 -18.24
CA ASN A 9 -5.43 33.87 -18.75
C ASN A 9 -4.74 33.56 -20.08
N ASN A 10 -3.62 32.84 -20.06
CA ASN A 10 -2.89 32.49 -21.27
C ASN A 10 -3.41 31.16 -21.86
N GLN A 11 -4.43 31.25 -22.72
CA GLN A 11 -4.96 30.13 -23.51
C GLN A 11 -4.84 30.42 -25.01
N SER A 12 -4.58 29.37 -25.80
CA SER A 12 -4.56 29.33 -27.29
C SER A 12 -3.24 29.83 -27.89
N SER A 13 -2.68 29.26 -28.96
CA SER A 13 -3.31 28.83 -30.22
C SER A 13 -2.38 27.84 -30.96
N SER A 14 -2.84 26.68 -31.46
CA SER A 14 -3.40 26.42 -32.82
C SER A 14 -2.39 26.09 -33.92
N ALA A 15 -2.48 24.88 -34.52
CA ALA A 15 -2.35 24.63 -35.97
C ALA A 15 -2.55 23.12 -36.34
N PRO A 16 -3.45 22.78 -37.27
CA PRO A 16 -3.52 21.46 -37.90
C PRO A 16 -3.38 21.48 -39.44
N VAL A 17 -2.45 20.70 -40.00
CA VAL A 17 -2.37 20.29 -41.43
C VAL A 17 -1.82 18.84 -41.46
N GLN A 18 -2.57 17.82 -41.86
CA GLN A 18 -2.81 17.33 -43.24
C GLN A 18 -1.53 17.06 -44.07
N SER A 19 -1.35 16.00 -44.87
CA SER A 19 -1.97 14.65 -45.05
C SER A 19 -1.24 13.99 -46.24
N VAL A 20 -0.87 12.69 -46.19
CA VAL A 20 -0.84 11.72 -47.34
C VAL A 20 -0.09 10.42 -46.96
N SER A 21 -0.53 9.29 -47.51
CA SER A 21 -0.03 7.94 -47.21
C SER A 21 0.79 7.32 -48.36
N THR A 22 1.84 6.56 -48.04
CA THR A 22 2.14 5.25 -48.67
C THR A 22 2.91 4.33 -47.70
N PRO A 23 2.70 2.99 -47.75
CA PRO A 23 3.38 2.01 -46.90
C PRO A 23 4.51 1.26 -47.63
N SER A 24 5.55 0.78 -46.92
CA SER A 24 6.37 -0.40 -47.29
C SER A 24 7.35 -0.88 -46.20
N VAL A 25 6.97 -1.98 -45.54
CA VAL A 25 7.76 -3.09 -44.96
C VAL A 25 9.25 -2.94 -44.53
N LEU A 26 9.52 -3.19 -43.23
CA LEU A 26 10.56 -4.09 -42.66
C LEU A 26 10.32 -4.13 -41.12
N ALA A 27 9.84 -5.17 -40.44
CA ALA A 27 10.17 -6.61 -40.38
C ALA A 27 11.35 -7.00 -39.45
N SER A 28 11.10 -7.06 -38.14
CA SER A 28 11.55 -8.10 -37.18
C SER A 28 11.01 -7.76 -35.78
N ALA A 29 10.19 -8.61 -35.17
CA ALA A 29 10.58 -9.71 -34.26
C ALA A 29 11.21 -9.21 -32.93
N SER A 30 10.80 -9.66 -31.75
CA SER A 30 10.09 -10.91 -31.42
C SER A 30 9.11 -10.72 -30.25
N ALA A 31 8.19 -11.67 -30.09
CA ALA A 31 7.27 -11.73 -28.95
C ALA A 31 7.99 -12.00 -27.62
N SER A 32 7.38 -11.56 -26.52
CA SER A 32 7.52 -12.21 -25.21
C SER A 32 6.28 -11.97 -24.35
N LEU A 33 5.90 -13.01 -23.62
CA LEU A 33 4.62 -13.17 -22.94
C LEU A 33 4.56 -12.39 -21.61
N PRO A 34 3.35 -12.11 -21.07
CA PRO A 34 3.21 -11.70 -19.67
C PRO A 34 3.41 -12.93 -18.76
N SER A 35 4.60 -13.10 -18.19
CA SER A 35 4.79 -13.99 -17.01
C SER A 35 6.15 -13.76 -16.35
N VAL A 36 6.10 -13.43 -15.04
CA VAL A 36 6.94 -13.81 -13.89
C VAL A 36 6.76 -12.70 -12.84
N SER A 37 6.01 -12.83 -11.75
CA SER A 37 5.67 -14.02 -10.95
C SER A 37 6.89 -14.83 -10.48
N ASN A 38 8.01 -14.13 -10.23
CA ASN A 38 9.18 -14.71 -9.55
C ASN A 38 9.65 -13.85 -8.39
N SER A 39 9.18 -14.20 -7.20
CA SER A 39 10.07 -14.31 -6.04
C SER A 39 9.76 -15.61 -5.29
N ILE A 40 9.99 -16.74 -5.96
CA ILE A 40 9.94 -18.07 -5.35
C ILE A 40 11.25 -18.38 -4.60
N VAL A 41 11.39 -17.76 -3.43
CA VAL A 41 12.11 -18.34 -2.29
C VAL A 41 11.22 -18.04 -1.09
N THR A 42 10.30 -18.93 -0.71
CA THR A 42 10.54 -20.02 0.26
C THR A 42 11.36 -19.64 1.50
N SER A 43 11.28 -18.38 1.91
CA SER A 43 11.26 -17.99 3.33
C SER A 43 9.85 -18.30 3.86
N GLY A 44 9.48 -19.56 4.08
CA GLY A 44 10.17 -20.46 5.00
C GLY A 44 9.57 -20.20 6.37
N ILE A 45 8.79 -21.16 6.90
CA ILE A 45 7.93 -21.13 8.11
C ILE A 45 6.51 -20.53 8.01
N SER A 46 5.68 -21.00 7.06
CA SER A 46 4.21 -20.84 7.17
C SER A 46 3.56 -21.67 8.29
N GLU A 47 4.34 -22.27 9.20
CA GLU A 47 3.86 -23.20 10.23
C GLU A 47 4.59 -23.08 11.58
N LEU A 48 4.97 -21.86 11.99
CA LEU A 48 5.18 -21.60 13.43
C LEU A 48 3.97 -20.85 14.00
N LYS A 49 2.85 -21.56 14.00
CA LYS A 49 1.75 -21.38 14.97
C LYS A 49 2.26 -21.72 16.38
N SER A 50 3.25 -20.97 16.86
CA SER A 50 3.90 -21.16 18.15
C SER A 50 3.19 -20.33 19.21
N THR A 51 1.96 -20.76 19.47
CA THR A 51 1.19 -20.55 20.70
C THR A 51 2.07 -20.34 21.94
N SER A 52 2.26 -19.09 22.35
CA SER A 52 2.81 -18.74 23.68
C SER A 52 2.56 -17.28 24.09
N GLY A 53 2.46 -16.33 23.15
CA GLY A 53 2.31 -14.90 23.47
C GLY A 53 1.40 -14.05 22.57
N SER A 54 0.84 -14.62 21.49
CA SER A 54 -0.08 -13.91 20.60
C SER A 54 -1.53 -13.99 21.12
N ARG A 55 -2.17 -12.82 21.23
CA ARG A 55 -3.58 -12.64 21.60
C ARG A 55 -4.32 -11.96 20.44
N LYS A 56 -5.64 -12.11 20.38
CA LYS A 56 -6.45 -11.39 19.39
C LYS A 56 -6.76 -9.98 19.93
N ALA A 57 -6.86 -9.00 19.04
CA ALA A 57 -7.36 -7.67 19.39
C ALA A 57 -8.30 -7.17 18.30
N ARG A 58 -9.42 -6.57 18.72
CA ARG A 58 -10.32 -5.83 17.85
C ARG A 58 -9.82 -4.38 17.76
N VAL A 59 -9.78 -3.84 16.56
CA VAL A 59 -9.44 -2.45 16.30
C VAL A 59 -10.63 -1.57 16.66
N LEU A 60 -10.39 -0.51 17.44
CA LEU A 60 -11.40 0.47 17.83
C LEU A 60 -11.60 1.58 16.78
N TYR A 61 -10.51 1.98 16.13
CA TYR A 61 -10.49 3.08 15.14
C TYR A 61 -9.53 2.77 14.01
N ASP A 62 -9.83 3.25 12.81
CA ASP A 62 -8.95 3.15 11.66
C ASP A 62 -7.60 3.84 11.95
N TYR A 63 -6.51 3.19 11.55
CA TYR A 63 -5.15 3.71 11.72
C TYR A 63 -4.37 3.45 10.43
N ASP A 64 -3.82 4.51 9.83
CA ASP A 64 -2.97 4.37 8.66
C ASP A 64 -1.49 4.26 9.08
N ALA A 65 -0.80 3.23 8.59
CA ALA A 65 0.61 3.02 8.87
C ALA A 65 1.47 4.10 8.19
N ALA A 66 2.25 4.86 8.96
CA ALA A 66 3.11 5.90 8.39
C ALA A 66 4.38 5.33 7.72
N ASN A 67 4.69 4.05 7.90
CA ASN A 67 5.85 3.36 7.33
C ASN A 67 5.68 1.83 7.32
N SER A 68 6.56 1.12 6.61
CA SER A 68 6.54 -0.36 6.51
C SER A 68 6.90 -1.11 7.80
N SER A 69 7.22 -0.42 8.90
CA SER A 69 7.31 -1.05 10.22
C SER A 69 5.99 -0.99 10.99
N GLU A 70 5.02 -0.19 10.55
CA GLU A 70 3.67 -0.06 11.10
C GLU A 70 2.66 -0.91 10.31
N LEU A 71 1.50 -1.19 10.91
CA LEU A 71 0.43 -1.94 10.27
C LEU A 71 -0.85 -1.12 10.23
N SER A 72 -1.41 -0.91 9.03
CA SER A 72 -2.68 -0.21 8.89
C SER A 72 -3.81 -1.06 9.48
N LEU A 73 -4.61 -0.44 10.34
CA LEU A 73 -5.77 -1.00 11.02
C LEU A 73 -7.06 -0.47 10.39
N LEU A 74 -8.11 -1.30 10.36
CA LEU A 74 -9.47 -0.87 10.05
C LEU A 74 -10.35 -1.07 11.29
N ALA A 75 -11.21 -0.11 11.60
CA ALA A 75 -12.14 -0.20 12.73
C ALA A 75 -13.01 -1.47 12.66
N ASP A 76 -13.32 -2.04 13.82
CA ASP A 76 -14.02 -3.32 14.03
C ASP A 76 -13.29 -4.58 13.51
N GLU A 77 -12.13 -4.46 12.85
CA GLU A 77 -11.36 -5.63 12.42
C GLU A 77 -10.66 -6.33 13.59
N VAL A 78 -10.57 -7.65 13.53
CA VAL A 78 -9.85 -8.46 14.54
C VAL A 78 -8.52 -8.97 13.98
N ILE A 79 -7.41 -8.44 14.50
CA ILE A 79 -6.05 -8.84 14.15
C ILE A 79 -5.40 -9.68 15.26
N THR A 80 -4.29 -10.36 14.94
CA THR A 80 -3.43 -11.01 15.94
C THR A 80 -2.40 -10.00 16.43
N VAL A 81 -2.18 -9.90 17.74
CA VAL A 81 -1.20 -8.98 18.33
C VAL A 81 -0.33 -9.69 19.37
N TYR A 82 0.95 -9.34 19.44
CA TYR A 82 1.91 -9.89 20.40
C TYR A 82 2.97 -8.85 20.80
N SER A 83 3.46 -8.93 22.03
CA SER A 83 4.59 -8.12 22.50
C SER A 83 5.92 -8.74 22.04
N ILE A 84 6.88 -7.88 21.67
CA ILE A 84 8.24 -8.28 21.27
C ILE A 84 9.22 -7.79 22.34
N PRO A 85 10.22 -8.60 22.75
CA PRO A 85 11.26 -8.13 23.66
C PRO A 85 12.03 -6.94 23.05
N GLY A 86 12.01 -5.79 23.74
CA GLY A 86 12.60 -4.54 23.26
C GLY A 86 11.62 -3.58 22.55
N MET A 87 10.33 -3.94 22.44
CA MET A 87 9.25 -3.01 22.05
C MET A 87 8.77 -2.20 23.27
N ASP A 88 8.28 -0.98 23.03
CA ASP A 88 7.58 -0.16 24.03
C ASP A 88 6.28 -0.83 24.53
N SER A 89 5.93 -0.60 25.80
CA SER A 89 4.72 -1.19 26.42
C SER A 89 3.40 -0.68 25.84
N ASP A 90 3.40 0.47 25.15
CA ASP A 90 2.22 1.06 24.49
C ASP A 90 1.99 0.52 23.06
N TRP A 91 2.93 -0.29 22.54
CA TRP A 91 2.89 -0.85 21.20
C TRP A 91 2.90 -2.38 21.23
N LEU A 92 2.12 -2.99 20.35
CA LEU A 92 2.21 -4.42 20.07
C LEU A 92 2.64 -4.61 18.62
N MET A 93 3.19 -5.78 18.31
CA MET A 93 3.32 -6.22 16.92
C MET A 93 1.99 -6.81 16.47
N GLY A 94 1.34 -6.15 15.52
CA GLY A 94 0.16 -6.66 14.84
C GLY A 94 0.55 -7.56 13.67
N GLU A 95 -0.29 -8.55 13.40
CA GLU A 95 -0.24 -9.45 12.26
C GLU A 95 -1.65 -9.56 11.65
N ARG A 96 -1.72 -9.27 10.35
CA ARG A 96 -2.94 -9.18 9.54
C ARG A 96 -2.69 -9.89 8.21
N GLY A 97 -2.97 -11.20 8.21
CA GLY A 97 -2.73 -12.07 7.05
C GLY A 97 -1.24 -12.14 6.69
N ASN A 98 -0.84 -11.44 5.62
CA ASN A 98 0.55 -11.40 5.15
C ASN A 98 1.32 -10.15 5.61
N GLN A 99 0.64 -9.18 6.23
CA GLN A 99 1.25 -7.95 6.72
C GLN A 99 1.46 -8.00 8.22
N LYS A 100 2.55 -7.40 8.70
CA LYS A 100 2.86 -7.27 10.12
C LYS A 100 3.56 -5.95 10.39
N GLY A 101 3.31 -5.36 11.54
CA GLY A 101 3.90 -4.09 11.93
C GLY A 101 3.46 -3.66 13.33
N LYS A 102 4.15 -2.69 13.91
CA LYS A 102 3.80 -2.14 15.22
C LYS A 102 2.45 -1.41 15.15
N VAL A 103 1.64 -1.59 16.20
CA VAL A 103 0.28 -1.06 16.34
C VAL A 103 0.08 -0.53 17.77
N PRO A 104 -0.53 0.66 17.96
CA PRO A 104 -0.71 1.24 19.28
C PRO A 104 -1.85 0.55 20.05
N ILE A 105 -1.61 0.19 21.32
CA ILE A 105 -2.60 -0.50 22.17
C ILE A 105 -3.84 0.37 22.41
N THR A 106 -3.69 1.70 22.42
CA THR A 106 -4.81 2.63 22.60
C THR A 106 -5.86 2.61 21.48
N TYR A 107 -5.54 2.01 20.34
CA TYR A 107 -6.45 1.79 19.20
C TYR A 107 -6.98 0.35 19.15
N LEU A 108 -6.67 -0.46 20.17
CA LEU A 108 -6.93 -1.89 20.20
C LEU A 108 -7.66 -2.31 21.48
N GLU A 109 -8.74 -3.05 21.31
CA GLU A 109 -9.41 -3.80 22.36
C GLU A 109 -8.88 -5.23 22.35
N LEU A 110 -8.03 -5.57 23.32
CA LEU A 110 -7.45 -6.90 23.42
C LEU A 110 -8.54 -7.89 23.88
N LEU A 111 -8.80 -8.89 23.06
CA LEU A 111 -9.80 -9.93 23.31
C LEU A 111 -9.16 -11.01 24.20
N ASN A 112 -9.77 -11.23 25.37
CA ASN A 112 -9.31 -12.14 26.43
C ASN A 112 -10.04 -13.49 26.39
#